data_AF-A0A2D6X1K1-F1
#
_entry.id   AF-A0A2D6X1K1-F1
#
_cell.length_a   1.000
_cell.length_b   1.000
_cell.length_c   1.000
_cell.angle_alpha   90.00
_cell.angle_beta   90.00
_cell.angle_gamma   90.00
#
_symmetry.space_group_name_H-M   'P 1'
#
loop_
_entity.id
_entity.type
_entity.pdbx_description
1 polymer ?
#
loop_
_entity_poly.entity_id
_entity_poly.type
_entity_poly.pdbx_seq_one_letter_code
_entity_poly.pdbx_strand_id
1 'polypeptide(L)'
;MEVSTTNERLGSLVTSLEAVGHNQLPATVQAFNAASKTVIMGTWKSYALGAPIAGSPFKIKHATGAYARSIKHQVRGPFDHLVYSDSPYAGAIEDGSAEIDMKQTHTKGPKSRRAKAGHGYLIVPFRWNVPGGVKANIMPDQVYAQIRAGIRNDRFQVSKVLDGRVVEPNYSGELVPRHTYQWGSRFKSTLPGEENLQGLVAMENTTAAQARTSYVTFRIISERSPAHKWVRPAQPGMRIVESVARNTQPIVEEMITDGLMKDLGVS
;
A
#
# COMPACT_ATOMS: atom_id res chain seq x y z
N MET A 1 -13.77 6.69 -5.85
CA MET A 1 -13.56 8.07 -5.34
C MET A 1 -13.40 8.96 -6.54
N GLU A 2 -14.17 10.04 -6.58
CA GLU A 2 -14.34 10.91 -7.75
C GLU A 2 -13.97 12.34 -7.34
N VAL A 3 -13.17 13.01 -8.18
CA VAL A 3 -12.97 14.45 -8.06
C VAL A 3 -14.16 15.10 -8.77
N SER A 4 -15.24 15.34 -8.04
CA SER A 4 -16.36 16.13 -8.52
C SER A 4 -16.28 17.50 -7.87
N THR A 5 -15.73 18.48 -8.58
CA THR A 5 -15.94 19.89 -8.24
C THR A 5 -17.35 20.26 -8.72
N THR A 6 -18.37 20.01 -7.89
CA THR A 6 -19.70 20.62 -8.04
C THR A 6 -19.57 22.11 -7.73
N ASN A 7 -18.95 22.85 -8.64
CA ASN A 7 -19.03 24.29 -8.68
C ASN A 7 -20.19 24.63 -9.62
N GLU A 8 -21.31 25.08 -9.08
CA GLU A 8 -22.51 25.43 -9.84
C GLU A 8 -22.23 26.42 -10.98
N ARG A 9 -21.23 27.30 -10.81
CA ARG A 9 -20.78 28.21 -11.88
C ARG A 9 -20.08 27.49 -13.01
N LEU A 10 -19.28 26.45 -12.72
CA LEU A 10 -18.68 25.62 -13.77
C LEU A 10 -19.75 24.77 -14.46
N GLY A 11 -20.75 24.28 -13.72
CA GLY A 11 -21.87 23.53 -14.29
C GLY A 11 -22.72 24.35 -15.27
N SER A 12 -23.07 25.59 -14.92
CA SER A 12 -23.81 26.48 -15.83
C SER A 12 -22.98 26.94 -17.03
N LEU A 13 -21.66 27.13 -16.84
CA LEU A 13 -20.73 27.46 -17.92
C LEU A 13 -20.59 26.29 -18.91
N VAL A 14 -20.39 25.06 -18.42
CA VAL A 14 -20.33 23.84 -19.24
C VAL A 14 -21.63 23.65 -20.03
N THR A 15 -22.79 23.82 -19.38
CA THR A 15 -24.10 23.73 -20.05
C THR A 15 -24.25 24.77 -21.17
N SER A 16 -23.76 25.99 -20.92
CA SER A 16 -23.78 27.07 -21.92
C SER A 16 -22.80 26.81 -23.07
N LEU A 17 -21.62 26.24 -22.78
CA LEU A 17 -20.61 25.86 -23.77
C LEU A 17 -21.06 24.68 -24.65
N GLU A 18 -21.76 23.70 -24.07
CA GLU A 18 -22.36 22.59 -24.82
C GLU A 18 -23.42 23.07 -25.81
N ALA A 19 -24.18 24.13 -25.46
CA ALA A 19 -25.18 24.74 -26.34
C ALA A 19 -24.56 25.46 -27.57
N VAL A 20 -23.32 25.97 -27.46
CA VAL A 20 -22.58 26.61 -28.57
C VAL A 20 -21.98 25.56 -29.53
N GLY A 21 -21.84 24.31 -29.08
CA GLY A 21 -21.37 23.18 -29.88
C GLY A 21 -19.84 23.10 -29.98
N HIS A 22 -19.28 21.91 -29.72
CA HIS A 22 -17.84 21.66 -29.66
C HIS A 22 -17.06 21.97 -30.95
N ASN A 23 -17.71 21.95 -32.12
CA ASN A 23 -17.07 22.33 -33.38
C ASN A 23 -16.72 23.83 -33.44
N GLN A 24 -17.25 24.65 -32.54
CA GLN A 24 -16.99 26.09 -32.48
C GLN A 24 -15.90 26.47 -31.48
N LEU A 25 -15.47 25.56 -30.59
CA LEU A 25 -14.53 25.86 -29.50
C LEU A 25 -13.35 24.84 -29.40
N PRO A 26 -12.58 24.64 -30.48
CA PRO A 26 -11.52 23.63 -30.50
C PRO A 26 -10.38 23.89 -29.49
N ALA A 27 -10.00 25.14 -29.24
CA ALA A 27 -8.94 25.45 -28.28
C ALA A 27 -9.40 25.19 -26.83
N THR A 28 -10.66 25.48 -26.51
CA THR A 28 -11.27 25.19 -25.21
C THR A 28 -11.33 23.70 -24.94
N VAL A 29 -11.74 22.89 -25.93
CA VAL A 29 -11.74 21.41 -25.80
C VAL A 29 -10.32 20.87 -25.57
N GLN A 30 -9.31 21.42 -26.26
CA GLN A 30 -7.92 21.06 -26.02
C GLN A 30 -7.47 21.43 -24.60
N ALA A 31 -7.88 22.60 -24.11
CA ALA A 31 -7.59 23.04 -22.75
C ALA A 31 -8.20 22.10 -21.70
N PHE A 32 -9.47 21.70 -21.84
CA PHE A 32 -10.11 20.72 -20.94
C PHE A 32 -9.39 19.37 -20.93
N ASN A 33 -8.98 18.87 -22.10
CA ASN A 33 -8.18 17.65 -22.21
C ASN A 33 -6.83 17.77 -21.50
N ALA A 34 -6.11 18.86 -21.72
CA ALA A 34 -4.81 19.08 -21.09
C ALA A 34 -4.93 19.30 -19.57
N ALA A 35 -5.91 20.09 -19.12
CA ALA A 35 -6.20 20.34 -17.71
C ALA A 35 -6.49 19.04 -16.95
N SER A 36 -7.43 18.23 -17.44
CA SER A 36 -7.81 16.97 -16.79
C SER A 36 -6.69 15.93 -16.81
N LYS A 37 -6.06 15.69 -17.97
CA LYS A 37 -5.09 14.60 -18.15
C LYS A 37 -3.70 14.94 -17.64
N THR A 38 -3.22 16.16 -17.89
CA THR A 38 -1.84 16.54 -17.57
C THR A 38 -1.76 17.18 -16.20
N VAL A 39 -2.65 18.15 -15.92
CA VAL A 39 -2.58 18.91 -14.66
C VAL A 39 -3.20 18.13 -13.51
N ILE A 40 -4.49 17.80 -13.58
CA ILE A 40 -5.22 17.14 -12.47
C ILE A 40 -4.70 15.72 -12.24
N MET A 41 -4.79 14.86 -13.27
CA MET A 41 -4.33 13.47 -13.13
C MET A 41 -2.82 13.39 -12.87
N GLY A 42 -2.01 14.24 -13.51
CA GLY A 42 -0.56 14.28 -13.29
C GLY A 42 -0.18 14.68 -11.87
N THR A 43 -0.83 15.72 -11.32
CA THR A 43 -0.62 16.17 -9.93
C THR A 43 -1.03 15.08 -8.94
N TRP A 44 -2.20 14.46 -9.14
CA TRP A 44 -2.63 13.36 -8.27
C TRP A 44 -1.66 12.18 -8.32
N LYS A 45 -1.19 11.81 -9.52
CA LYS A 45 -0.17 10.75 -9.67
C LYS A 45 1.14 11.11 -8.98
N SER A 46 1.58 12.36 -9.04
CA SER A 46 2.78 12.83 -8.35
C SER A 46 2.65 12.65 -6.82
N TYR A 47 1.52 13.06 -6.23
CA TYR A 47 1.25 12.85 -4.81
C TYR A 47 1.16 11.36 -4.46
N ALA A 48 0.50 10.57 -5.32
CA ALA A 48 0.42 9.11 -5.18
C ALA A 48 1.79 8.41 -5.21
N LEU A 49 2.76 9.00 -5.91
CA LEU A 49 4.16 8.56 -5.98
C LEU A 49 5.03 9.11 -4.84
N GLY A 50 4.45 9.85 -3.89
CA GLY A 50 5.13 10.30 -2.66
C GLY A 50 5.69 11.71 -2.74
N ALA A 51 5.35 12.49 -3.76
CA ALA A 51 5.65 13.92 -3.76
C ALA A 51 4.94 14.62 -2.58
N PRO A 52 5.53 15.69 -2.00
CA PRO A 52 4.85 16.49 -0.99
C PRO A 52 3.52 17.06 -1.51
N ILE A 53 2.48 16.99 -0.68
CA ILE A 53 1.18 17.58 -1.00
C ILE A 53 1.20 19.04 -0.56
N ALA A 54 1.11 19.99 -1.50
CA ALA A 54 1.15 21.40 -1.15
C ALA A 54 -0.04 21.79 -0.26
N GLY A 55 0.24 22.52 0.82
CA GLY A 55 -0.75 22.92 1.83
C GLY A 55 -1.19 21.79 2.78
N SER A 56 -0.53 20.62 2.77
CA SER A 56 -0.83 19.50 3.66
C SER A 56 0.43 19.03 4.39
N PRO A 57 0.34 18.67 5.68
CA PRO A 57 1.46 18.05 6.40
C PRO A 57 1.67 16.59 5.99
N PHE A 58 0.76 16.01 5.20
CA PHE A 58 0.78 14.60 4.84
C PHE A 58 1.54 14.35 3.53
N LYS A 59 2.21 13.20 3.49
CA LYS A 59 2.74 12.59 2.27
C LYS A 59 2.65 11.07 2.37
N ILE A 60 2.55 10.40 1.23
CA ILE A 60 2.57 8.94 1.21
C ILE A 60 4.01 8.46 1.45
N LYS A 61 4.28 7.97 2.67
CA LYS A 61 5.63 7.54 3.10
C LYS A 61 6.17 6.33 2.32
N HIS A 62 5.29 5.40 1.97
CA HIS A 62 5.64 4.16 1.27
C HIS A 62 4.89 4.09 -0.05
N ALA A 63 5.13 5.09 -0.90
CA ALA A 63 4.49 5.18 -2.20
C ALA A 63 4.83 3.95 -3.03
N THR A 64 3.80 3.31 -3.58
CA THR A 64 3.94 2.24 -4.55
C THR A 64 3.33 2.71 -5.86
N GLY A 65 3.91 2.29 -6.99
CA GLY A 65 3.35 2.63 -8.29
C GLY A 65 1.93 2.07 -8.51
N ALA A 66 1.45 1.15 -7.67
CA ALA A 66 0.13 0.56 -7.79
C ALA A 66 -0.99 1.59 -7.59
N TYR A 67 -0.89 2.45 -6.56
CA TYR A 67 -1.90 3.48 -6.33
C TYR A 67 -1.88 4.52 -7.46
N ALA A 68 -0.71 5.00 -7.86
CA ALA A 68 -0.59 5.94 -8.97
C ALA A 68 -1.16 5.38 -10.30
N ARG A 69 -0.97 4.08 -10.57
CA ARG A 69 -1.54 3.41 -11.76
C ARG A 69 -3.06 3.26 -11.71
N SER A 70 -3.65 3.20 -10.52
CA SER A 70 -5.12 3.13 -10.35
C SER A 70 -5.82 4.44 -10.72
N ILE A 71 -5.08 5.55 -10.80
CA ILE A 71 -5.63 6.85 -11.17
C ILE A 71 -5.83 6.91 -12.68
N LYS A 72 -7.10 7.07 -13.06
CA LYS A 72 -7.61 7.00 -14.42
C LYS A 72 -8.27 8.32 -14.81
N HIS A 73 -8.34 8.53 -16.11
CA HIS A 73 -9.02 9.65 -16.74
C HIS A 73 -10.02 9.09 -17.76
N GLN A 74 -11.24 9.60 -17.72
CA GLN A 74 -12.31 9.26 -18.64
C GLN A 74 -12.92 10.56 -19.19
N VAL A 75 -13.00 10.66 -20.51
CA VAL A 75 -13.72 11.74 -21.20
C VAL A 75 -15.16 11.28 -21.38
N ARG A 76 -16.11 11.99 -20.79
CA ARG A 76 -17.56 11.75 -20.94
C ARG A 76 -18.18 12.65 -22.00
N GLY A 77 -17.64 13.86 -22.16
CA GLY A 77 -17.98 14.81 -23.20
C GLY A 77 -16.83 15.82 -23.42
N PRO A 78 -16.96 16.74 -24.38
CA PRO A 78 -15.92 17.73 -24.70
C PRO A 78 -15.51 18.62 -23.52
N PHE A 79 -16.44 18.85 -22.58
CA PHE A 79 -16.24 19.65 -21.38
C PHE A 79 -16.60 18.88 -20.09
N ASP A 80 -16.86 17.57 -20.19
CA ASP A 80 -17.15 16.67 -19.06
C ASP A 80 -16.09 15.57 -18.96
N HIS A 81 -15.20 15.72 -17.98
CA HIS A 81 -14.04 14.85 -17.78
C HIS A 81 -14.02 14.35 -16.34
N LEU A 82 -13.86 13.04 -16.19
CA LEU A 82 -13.74 12.37 -14.91
C LEU A 82 -12.28 11.95 -14.66
N VAL A 83 -11.73 12.35 -13.52
CA VAL A 83 -10.48 11.78 -12.97
C VAL A 83 -10.82 11.03 -11.69
N TYR A 84 -10.47 9.75 -11.62
CA TYR A 84 -10.86 8.85 -10.52
C TYR A 84 -9.80 7.80 -10.22
N SER A 85 -9.93 7.13 -9.07
CA SER A 85 -9.13 5.94 -8.72
C SER A 85 -10.04 4.73 -8.51
N ASP A 86 -9.64 3.59 -9.08
CA ASP A 86 -10.26 2.28 -8.86
C ASP A 86 -9.53 1.43 -7.81
N SER A 87 -8.57 2.01 -7.08
CA SER A 87 -7.89 1.31 -6.01
C SER A 87 -8.88 1.00 -4.88
N PRO A 88 -8.92 -0.26 -4.38
CA PRO A 88 -9.75 -0.60 -3.21
C PRO A 88 -9.31 0.14 -1.94
N TYR A 89 -8.12 0.76 -1.95
CA TYR A 89 -7.56 1.50 -0.83
C TYR A 89 -7.74 3.01 -0.95
N ALA A 90 -8.29 3.53 -2.06
CA ALA A 90 -8.43 4.98 -2.27
C ALA A 90 -9.22 5.65 -1.15
N GLY A 91 -10.36 5.05 -0.74
CA GLY A 91 -11.16 5.49 0.40
C GLY A 91 -10.35 5.63 1.69
N ALA A 92 -9.62 4.57 2.05
CA ALA A 92 -8.83 4.57 3.27
C ALA A 92 -7.66 5.57 3.25
N ILE A 93 -7.13 5.90 2.06
CA ILE A 93 -6.07 6.90 1.91
C ILE A 93 -6.64 8.32 2.09
N GLU A 94 -7.82 8.58 1.52
CA GLU A 94 -8.42 9.91 1.54
C GLU A 94 -9.06 10.26 2.88
N ASP A 95 -9.92 9.36 3.38
CA ASP A 95 -10.76 9.57 4.55
C ASP A 95 -10.10 9.05 5.84
N GLY A 96 -9.08 8.22 5.67
CA GLY A 96 -8.39 7.55 6.75
C GLY A 96 -8.97 6.16 7.01
N SER A 97 -8.48 5.53 8.07
CA SER A 97 -8.97 4.23 8.48
C SER A 97 -9.14 4.19 9.99
N ALA A 98 -10.22 3.55 10.43
CA ALA A 98 -10.43 3.25 11.83
C ALA A 98 -9.32 2.35 12.38
N GLU A 99 -9.22 2.31 13.70
CA GLU A 99 -8.43 1.32 14.39
C GLU A 99 -8.87 -0.10 13.97
N ILE A 100 -7.91 -0.98 13.72
CA ILE A 100 -8.19 -2.38 13.39
C ILE A 100 -7.56 -3.27 14.45
N ASP A 101 -8.41 -3.96 15.20
CA ASP A 101 -7.99 -5.11 15.99
C ASP A 101 -7.84 -6.33 15.06
N MET A 102 -6.59 -6.67 14.75
CA MET A 102 -6.29 -7.80 13.87
C MET A 102 -6.71 -9.15 14.49
N LYS A 103 -6.91 -9.24 15.81
CA LYS A 103 -7.39 -10.46 16.47
C LYS A 103 -8.81 -10.82 16.08
N GLN A 104 -9.64 -9.86 15.66
CA GLN A 104 -11.03 -10.10 15.25
C GLN A 104 -11.13 -10.71 13.84
N THR A 105 -10.14 -10.42 12.99
CA THR A 105 -10.16 -10.75 11.56
C THR A 105 -9.18 -11.86 11.22
N HIS A 106 -7.93 -11.76 11.65
CA HIS A 106 -6.83 -12.61 11.17
C HIS A 106 -6.84 -14.01 11.80
N THR A 107 -7.44 -14.17 12.98
CA THR A 107 -7.59 -15.44 13.69
C THR A 107 -8.60 -16.38 13.04
N LYS A 108 -9.48 -15.83 12.18
CA LYS A 108 -10.54 -16.55 11.46
C LYS A 108 -10.30 -16.66 9.95
N GLY A 109 -9.17 -16.12 9.47
CA GLY A 109 -8.86 -16.10 8.04
C GLY A 109 -8.41 -17.48 7.50
N PRO A 110 -8.31 -17.65 6.17
CA PRO A 110 -8.04 -18.94 5.54
C PRO A 110 -6.73 -19.62 5.99
N LYS A 111 -5.75 -18.83 6.43
CA LYS A 111 -4.44 -19.32 6.90
C LYS A 111 -4.37 -19.56 8.40
N SER A 112 -5.41 -19.18 9.15
CA SER A 112 -5.44 -19.37 10.59
C SER A 112 -5.52 -20.86 10.95
N ARG A 113 -5.27 -21.14 12.22
CA ARG A 113 -5.21 -22.49 12.80
C ARG A 113 -6.08 -22.51 14.05
N ARG A 114 -6.54 -23.70 14.42
CA ARG A 114 -7.27 -23.94 15.65
C ARG A 114 -6.34 -24.49 16.72
N ALA A 115 -6.27 -23.82 17.87
CA ALA A 115 -5.51 -24.33 19.02
C ALA A 115 -6.22 -25.52 19.65
N LYS A 116 -5.49 -26.35 20.42
CA LYS A 116 -6.09 -27.45 21.19
C LYS A 116 -7.23 -26.99 22.10
N ALA A 117 -7.11 -25.78 22.66
CA ALA A 117 -8.13 -25.14 23.49
C ALA A 117 -9.27 -24.47 22.68
N GLY A 118 -9.39 -24.76 21.39
CA GLY A 118 -10.51 -24.34 20.53
C GLY A 118 -10.41 -22.96 19.89
N HIS A 119 -9.56 -22.06 20.38
CA HIS A 119 -9.45 -20.68 19.89
C HIS A 119 -8.61 -20.56 18.61
N GLY A 120 -8.87 -19.49 17.85
CA GLY A 120 -8.20 -19.20 16.58
C GLY A 120 -6.86 -18.49 16.76
N TYR A 121 -5.88 -18.84 15.92
CA TYR A 121 -4.61 -18.13 15.86
C TYR A 121 -4.00 -18.12 14.46
N LEU A 122 -3.23 -17.08 14.15
CA LEU A 122 -2.46 -16.93 12.92
C LEU A 122 -0.97 -16.79 13.24
N ILE A 123 -0.15 -17.57 12.54
CA ILE A 123 1.31 -17.44 12.59
C ILE A 123 1.72 -16.47 11.47
N VAL A 124 2.32 -15.34 11.85
CA VAL A 124 2.78 -14.28 10.94
C VAL A 124 4.31 -14.30 10.86
N PRO A 125 4.89 -14.56 9.67
CA PRO A 125 6.33 -14.46 9.47
C PRO A 125 6.76 -13.00 9.26
N PHE A 126 7.75 -12.56 10.02
CA PHE A 126 8.42 -11.28 9.86
C PHE A 126 9.82 -11.53 9.29
N ARG A 127 10.09 -10.99 8.10
CA ARG A 127 11.39 -11.10 7.46
C ARG A 127 12.35 -10.05 8.00
N TRP A 128 13.60 -10.46 8.16
CA TRP A 128 14.72 -9.63 8.53
C TRP A 128 15.71 -9.57 7.39
N ASN A 129 16.09 -8.35 7.00
CA ASN A 129 17.14 -8.11 6.03
C ASN A 129 18.50 -8.19 6.70
N VAL A 130 19.51 -8.54 5.93
CA VAL A 130 20.91 -8.54 6.39
C VAL A 130 21.43 -7.11 6.52
N PRO A 131 22.47 -6.89 7.33
CA PRO A 131 23.24 -5.65 7.33
C PRO A 131 23.54 -5.11 5.93
N GLY A 132 23.38 -3.80 5.74
CA GLY A 132 23.53 -3.14 4.44
C GLY A 132 22.33 -3.26 3.49
N GLY A 133 21.24 -3.91 3.91
CA GLY A 133 20.00 -3.96 3.14
C GLY A 133 19.23 -2.63 3.13
N VAL A 134 18.52 -2.34 2.04
CA VAL A 134 17.74 -1.09 1.84
C VAL A 134 16.26 -1.18 2.26
N LYS A 135 15.83 -2.33 2.80
CA LYS A 135 14.42 -2.62 3.15
C LYS A 135 14.20 -2.59 4.66
N ALA A 136 12.94 -2.42 5.06
CA ALA A 136 12.55 -2.38 6.48
C ALA A 136 12.98 -3.64 7.27
N ASN A 137 13.17 -3.51 8.58
CA ASN A 137 13.66 -4.56 9.50
C ASN A 137 15.05 -5.08 9.12
N ILE A 138 16.07 -4.25 9.33
CA ILE A 138 17.48 -4.64 9.19
C ILE A 138 17.90 -5.35 10.48
N MET A 139 18.49 -6.54 10.34
CA MET A 139 19.07 -7.27 11.45
C MET A 139 20.32 -6.54 11.95
N PRO A 140 20.53 -6.40 13.28
CA PRO A 140 21.77 -5.88 13.83
C PRO A 140 22.99 -6.69 13.38
N ASP A 141 24.10 -5.99 13.10
CA ASP A 141 25.34 -6.58 12.60
C ASP A 141 25.86 -7.69 13.51
N GLN A 142 25.81 -7.47 14.82
CA GLN A 142 26.25 -8.45 15.82
C GLN A 142 25.44 -9.74 15.76
N VAL A 143 24.11 -9.64 15.69
CA VAL A 143 23.21 -10.81 15.60
C VAL A 143 23.47 -11.57 14.30
N TYR A 144 23.60 -10.84 13.19
CA TYR A 144 23.90 -11.44 11.90
C TYR A 144 25.25 -12.18 11.92
N ALA A 145 26.30 -11.54 12.42
CA ALA A 145 27.64 -12.12 12.55
C ALA A 145 27.63 -13.36 13.44
N GLN A 146 26.92 -13.32 14.57
CA GLN A 146 26.78 -14.45 15.48
C GLN A 146 26.10 -15.64 14.81
N ILE A 147 25.00 -15.43 14.10
CA ILE A 147 24.29 -16.51 13.39
C ILE A 147 25.17 -17.08 12.27
N ARG A 148 25.85 -16.22 11.49
CA ARG A 148 26.76 -16.67 10.42
C ARG A 148 27.95 -17.45 10.95
N ALA A 149 28.56 -17.03 12.06
CA ALA A 149 29.61 -17.78 12.73
C ALA A 149 29.08 -19.11 13.27
N GLY A 150 27.88 -19.12 13.85
CA GLY A 150 27.20 -20.32 14.31
C GLY A 150 26.95 -21.33 13.19
N ILE A 151 26.48 -20.87 12.03
CA ILE A 151 26.27 -21.73 10.85
C ILE A 151 27.61 -22.31 10.36
N ARG A 152 28.66 -21.49 10.24
CA ARG A 152 29.99 -21.96 9.79
C ARG A 152 30.60 -23.02 10.70
N ASN A 153 30.32 -22.93 11.99
CA ASN A 153 30.86 -23.83 13.02
C ASN A 153 29.86 -24.91 13.45
N ASP A 154 28.78 -25.12 12.70
CA ASP A 154 27.69 -26.09 12.97
C ASP A 154 27.02 -25.96 14.36
N ARG A 155 27.11 -24.77 14.99
CA ARG A 155 26.41 -24.43 16.25
C ARG A 155 25.02 -23.84 16.01
N PHE A 156 24.69 -23.50 14.76
CA PHE A 156 23.41 -22.95 14.37
C PHE A 156 22.92 -23.64 13.09
N GLN A 157 21.95 -24.53 13.23
CA GLN A 157 21.39 -25.31 12.13
C GLN A 157 20.41 -24.47 11.32
N VAL A 158 20.52 -24.54 10.00
CA VAL A 158 19.62 -23.86 9.06
C VAL A 158 18.32 -24.68 8.90
N SER A 159 17.18 -24.00 8.93
CA SER A 159 15.87 -24.59 8.72
C SER A 159 15.59 -24.78 7.24
N LYS A 160 14.86 -25.85 6.89
CA LYS A 160 14.52 -26.19 5.50
C LYS A 160 13.02 -26.41 5.33
N VAL A 161 12.50 -26.01 4.18
CA VAL A 161 11.17 -26.46 3.75
C VAL A 161 11.34 -27.85 3.18
N LEU A 162 10.57 -28.81 3.68
CA LEU A 162 10.58 -30.18 3.17
C LEU A 162 9.66 -30.29 1.96
N ASP A 163 10.00 -31.20 1.05
CA ASP A 163 9.12 -31.56 -0.04
C ASP A 163 7.83 -32.20 0.48
N GLY A 164 6.71 -31.82 -0.14
CA GLY A 164 5.38 -32.24 0.26
C GLY A 164 4.58 -31.18 1.03
N ARG A 165 3.29 -31.47 1.20
CA ARG A 165 2.35 -30.64 1.95
C ARG A 165 1.46 -31.54 2.79
N VAL A 166 1.23 -31.14 4.04
CA VAL A 166 0.22 -31.78 4.90
C VAL A 166 -1.06 -30.98 4.79
N VAL A 167 -2.18 -31.67 4.61
CA VAL A 167 -3.51 -31.06 4.58
C VAL A 167 -4.03 -31.00 6.00
N GLU A 168 -4.33 -29.80 6.49
CA GLU A 168 -4.85 -29.59 7.85
C GLU A 168 -6.04 -28.63 7.80
N PRO A 169 -7.05 -28.81 8.67
CA PRO A 169 -8.14 -27.87 8.77
C PRO A 169 -7.64 -26.50 9.27
N ASN A 170 -8.16 -25.41 8.70
CA ASN A 170 -8.03 -24.07 9.25
C ASN A 170 -9.01 -23.87 10.43
N TYR A 171 -9.10 -22.65 10.96
CA TYR A 171 -10.02 -22.37 12.06
C TYR A 171 -11.49 -22.67 11.73
N SER A 172 -11.92 -22.37 10.50
CA SER A 172 -13.27 -22.63 10.00
C SER A 172 -13.53 -24.10 9.61
N GLY A 173 -12.52 -24.98 9.73
CA GLY A 173 -12.62 -26.39 9.37
C GLY A 173 -12.31 -26.70 7.91
N GLU A 174 -11.98 -25.71 7.09
CA GLU A 174 -11.63 -25.91 5.69
C GLU A 174 -10.24 -26.56 5.57
N LEU A 175 -10.10 -27.56 4.72
CA LEU A 175 -8.84 -28.26 4.52
C LEU A 175 -7.87 -27.41 3.69
N VAL A 176 -6.71 -27.08 4.28
CA VAL A 176 -5.69 -26.24 3.65
C VAL A 176 -4.37 -27.00 3.56
N PRO A 177 -3.73 -27.08 2.38
CA PRO A 177 -2.41 -27.69 2.25
C PRO A 177 -1.32 -26.76 2.82
N ARG A 178 -0.42 -27.32 3.62
CA ARG A 178 0.61 -26.56 4.34
C ARG A 178 1.98 -27.22 4.19
N HIS A 179 3.01 -26.37 4.13
CA HIS A 179 4.39 -26.83 4.07
C HIS A 179 4.80 -27.53 5.37
N THR A 180 5.57 -28.59 5.21
CA THR A 180 6.35 -29.24 6.27
C THR A 180 7.73 -28.62 6.35
N TYR A 181 8.28 -28.56 7.56
CA TYR A 181 9.55 -27.89 7.81
C TYR A 181 10.45 -28.79 8.65
N GLN A 182 11.72 -28.87 8.26
CA GLN A 182 12.79 -29.31 9.14
C GLN A 182 13.32 -28.06 9.84
N TRP A 183 12.87 -27.85 11.07
CA TRP A 183 13.31 -26.69 11.85
C TRP A 183 14.73 -26.89 12.37
N GLY A 184 15.59 -25.92 12.10
CA GLY A 184 16.92 -25.81 12.68
C GLY A 184 16.93 -24.99 13.97
N SER A 185 18.06 -24.34 14.23
CA SER A 185 18.27 -23.54 15.43
C SER A 185 17.42 -22.27 15.43
N ARG A 186 17.10 -21.81 16.65
CA ARG A 186 16.41 -20.55 16.92
C ARG A 186 17.34 -19.63 17.70
N PHE A 187 17.45 -18.38 17.24
CA PHE A 187 18.17 -17.35 17.96
C PHE A 187 17.48 -17.06 19.30
N LYS A 188 18.29 -16.95 20.35
CA LYS A 188 17.85 -16.55 21.68
C LYS A 188 18.49 -15.20 21.99
N SER A 189 17.65 -14.19 22.06
CA SER A 189 18.02 -12.86 22.51
C SER A 189 18.35 -12.90 24.00
N THR A 190 19.52 -12.40 24.38
CA THR A 190 19.90 -12.18 25.77
C THR A 190 20.14 -10.70 26.09
N LEU A 191 20.07 -9.83 25.07
CA LEU A 191 20.35 -8.41 25.19
C LEU A 191 19.05 -7.58 25.11
N PRO A 192 18.95 -6.48 25.87
CA PRO A 192 17.90 -5.48 25.68
C PRO A 192 17.91 -4.92 24.25
N GLY A 193 16.74 -4.75 23.64
CA GLY A 193 16.58 -4.21 22.29
C GLY A 193 16.58 -5.28 21.17
N GLU A 194 16.84 -6.54 21.50
CA GLU A 194 16.81 -7.68 20.56
C GLU A 194 15.56 -8.56 20.73
N GLU A 195 14.56 -8.14 21.52
CA GLU A 195 13.36 -8.93 21.83
C GLU A 195 12.59 -9.28 20.54
N ASN A 196 12.64 -8.39 19.56
CA ASN A 196 12.03 -8.58 18.26
C ASN A 196 12.68 -9.67 17.40
N LEU A 197 13.89 -10.09 17.75
CA LEU A 197 14.68 -11.16 17.11
C LEU A 197 14.55 -12.50 17.85
N GLN A 198 13.91 -12.52 19.02
CA GLN A 198 13.68 -13.76 19.77
C GLN A 198 12.96 -14.81 18.91
N GLY A 199 13.57 -16.00 18.79
CA GLY A 199 13.07 -17.10 17.99
C GLY A 199 13.37 -17.01 16.50
N LEU A 200 14.25 -16.09 16.09
CA LEU A 200 14.66 -15.94 14.69
C LEU A 200 15.31 -17.23 14.18
N VAL A 201 14.90 -17.63 12.98
CA VAL A 201 15.45 -18.78 12.26
C VAL A 201 16.17 -18.33 11.00
N ALA A 202 17.22 -19.06 10.65
CA ALA A 202 17.80 -19.02 9.32
C ALA A 202 17.09 -20.07 8.45
N MET A 203 16.51 -19.66 7.32
CA MET A 203 15.82 -20.51 6.36
C MET A 203 16.69 -20.68 5.11
N GLU A 204 16.94 -21.92 4.71
CA GLU A 204 17.54 -22.23 3.42
C GLU A 204 16.55 -21.89 2.31
N ASN A 205 16.99 -21.03 1.38
CA ASN A 205 16.28 -20.65 0.18
C ASN A 205 17.20 -20.79 -1.04
N THR A 206 18.06 -21.82 -1.02
CA THR A 206 18.97 -22.15 -2.10
C THR A 206 18.17 -22.59 -3.33
N THR A 207 18.48 -21.99 -4.47
CA THR A 207 18.02 -22.46 -5.78
C THR A 207 19.20 -23.00 -6.56
N ALA A 208 18.95 -23.70 -7.67
CA ALA A 208 20.01 -24.17 -8.58
C ALA A 208 20.94 -23.03 -9.04
N ALA A 209 20.43 -21.80 -9.12
CA ALA A 209 21.20 -20.63 -9.53
C ALA A 209 21.93 -19.93 -8.37
N GLN A 210 21.44 -20.02 -7.13
CA GLN A 210 22.06 -19.30 -6.02
C GLN A 210 21.73 -19.89 -4.64
N ALA A 211 22.78 -20.10 -3.83
CA ALA A 211 22.65 -20.33 -2.40
C ALA A 211 22.21 -19.05 -1.68
N ARG A 212 21.06 -19.11 -0.99
CA ARG A 212 20.52 -17.97 -0.23
C ARG A 212 19.99 -18.43 1.11
N THR A 213 20.15 -17.58 2.11
CA THR A 213 19.55 -17.76 3.44
C THR A 213 18.64 -16.57 3.73
N SER A 214 17.45 -16.84 4.24
CA SER A 214 16.53 -15.78 4.69
C SER A 214 16.31 -15.89 6.18
N TYR A 215 16.20 -14.75 6.85
CA TYR A 215 16.05 -14.69 8.30
C TYR A 215 14.63 -14.27 8.64
N VAL A 216 13.97 -15.07 9.48
CA VAL A 216 12.54 -14.90 9.76
C VAL A 216 12.28 -15.10 11.24
N THR A 217 11.48 -14.21 11.84
CA THR A 217 10.83 -14.47 13.13
C THR A 217 9.36 -14.79 12.91
N PHE A 218 8.79 -15.59 13.82
CA PHE A 218 7.36 -15.88 13.80
C PHE A 218 6.70 -15.25 15.00
N ARG A 219 5.58 -14.58 14.75
CA ARG A 219 4.75 -13.98 15.77
C ARG A 219 3.33 -14.51 15.64
N ILE A 220 2.62 -14.59 16.75
CA ILE A 220 1.30 -15.21 16.80
C ILE A 220 0.26 -14.14 17.11
N ILE A 221 -0.70 -13.99 16.21
CA ILE A 221 -1.96 -13.30 16.47
C ILE A 221 -2.93 -14.35 17.00
N SER A 222 -3.37 -14.23 18.24
CA SER A 222 -4.35 -15.14 18.84
C SER A 222 -5.52 -14.34 19.39
N GLU A 223 -6.71 -14.94 19.43
CA GLU A 223 -7.87 -14.40 20.13
C GLU A 223 -7.54 -14.11 21.61
N ARG A 224 -6.55 -14.79 22.18
CA ARG A 224 -6.07 -14.62 23.56
C ARG A 224 -4.86 -13.72 23.71
N SER A 225 -4.36 -13.12 22.62
CA SER A 225 -3.27 -12.14 22.74
C SER A 225 -3.71 -10.94 23.60
N PRO A 226 -2.81 -10.31 24.38
CA PRO A 226 -3.16 -9.16 25.22
C PRO A 226 -3.92 -8.07 24.46
N ALA A 227 -4.81 -7.36 25.16
CA ALA A 227 -5.71 -6.37 24.54
C ALA A 227 -4.98 -5.37 23.63
N HIS A 228 -3.86 -4.82 24.10
CA HIS A 228 -3.04 -3.82 23.41
C HIS A 228 -2.15 -4.37 22.27
N LYS A 229 -2.11 -5.69 22.05
CA LYS A 229 -1.30 -6.30 20.97
C LYS A 229 -2.14 -6.48 19.72
N TRP A 230 -1.48 -6.38 18.57
CA TRP A 230 -2.08 -6.61 17.24
C TRP A 230 -3.17 -5.61 16.87
N VAL A 231 -3.11 -4.41 17.43
CA VAL A 231 -3.97 -3.30 17.09
C VAL A 231 -3.21 -2.39 16.13
N ARG A 232 -3.79 -2.15 14.95
CA ARG A 232 -3.33 -1.09 14.05
C ARG A 232 -4.07 0.19 14.43
N PRO A 233 -3.37 1.25 14.88
CA PRO A 233 -4.04 2.48 15.29
C PRO A 233 -4.82 3.11 14.12
N ALA A 234 -5.81 3.93 14.45
CA ALA A 234 -6.50 4.74 13.46
C ALA A 234 -5.49 5.61 12.71
N GLN A 235 -5.70 5.74 11.40
CA GLN A 235 -4.87 6.59 10.53
C GLN A 235 -5.74 7.73 10.00
N PRO A 236 -5.30 8.99 10.14
CA PRO A 236 -6.04 10.11 9.58
C PRO A 236 -6.02 10.05 8.05
N GLY A 237 -7.10 10.55 7.43
CA GLY A 237 -7.18 10.73 5.99
C GLY A 237 -6.22 11.79 5.48
N MET A 238 -5.64 11.56 4.31
CA MET A 238 -4.67 12.46 3.70
C MET A 238 -5.31 13.58 2.88
N ARG A 239 -6.61 13.49 2.56
CA ARG A 239 -7.35 14.48 1.76
C ARG A 239 -6.62 14.88 0.48
N ILE A 240 -6.15 13.88 -0.27
CA ILE A 240 -5.33 14.05 -1.47
C ILE A 240 -6.18 14.66 -2.58
N VAL A 241 -7.41 14.19 -2.77
CA VAL A 241 -8.30 14.67 -3.83
C VAL A 241 -8.63 16.14 -3.63
N GLU A 242 -9.00 16.53 -2.42
CA GLU A 242 -9.25 17.93 -2.07
C GLU A 242 -8.02 18.80 -2.32
N SER A 243 -6.84 18.28 -1.98
CA SER A 243 -5.58 19.00 -2.19
C SER A 243 -5.24 19.11 -3.68
N VAL A 244 -5.51 18.09 -4.49
CA VAL A 244 -5.34 18.16 -5.96
C VAL A 244 -6.25 19.25 -6.51
N ALA A 245 -7.55 19.21 -6.20
CA ALA A 245 -8.51 20.19 -6.69
C ALA A 245 -8.07 21.63 -6.35
N ARG A 246 -7.76 21.88 -5.07
CA ARG A 246 -7.29 23.20 -4.60
C ARG A 246 -6.01 23.65 -5.30
N ASN A 247 -5.03 22.75 -5.47
CA ASN A 247 -3.72 23.11 -5.98
C ASN A 247 -3.70 23.26 -7.51
N THR A 248 -4.61 22.59 -8.22
CA THR A 248 -4.70 22.67 -9.68
C THR A 248 -5.70 23.71 -10.17
N GLN A 249 -6.66 24.12 -9.34
CA GLN A 249 -7.73 25.03 -9.73
C GLN A 249 -7.24 26.31 -10.45
N PRO A 250 -6.25 27.07 -9.94
CA PRO A 250 -5.81 28.29 -10.61
C PRO A 250 -5.26 28.04 -12.02
N ILE A 251 -4.46 26.97 -12.18
CA ILE A 251 -3.86 26.59 -13.46
C ILE A 251 -4.93 26.13 -14.45
N VAL A 252 -5.93 25.39 -13.97
CA VAL A 252 -7.04 24.91 -14.79
C VAL A 252 -7.92 26.06 -15.27
N GLU A 253 -8.24 27.02 -14.39
CA GLU A 253 -9.01 28.21 -14.73
C GLU A 253 -8.29 29.06 -15.78
N GLU A 254 -6.97 29.26 -15.63
CA GLU A 254 -6.13 29.94 -16.61
C GLU A 254 -6.15 29.23 -17.97
N MET A 255 -5.90 27.91 -18.00
CA MET A 255 -5.89 27.13 -19.24
C MET A 255 -7.23 27.18 -19.99
N ILE A 256 -8.35 27.10 -19.28
CA ILE A 256 -9.68 27.16 -19.88
C ILE A 256 -9.97 28.56 -20.40
N THR A 257 -9.61 29.60 -19.64
CA THR A 257 -9.78 31.00 -20.04
C THR A 257 -8.99 31.30 -21.32
N ASP A 258 -7.73 30.87 -21.38
CA ASP A 258 -6.89 31.02 -22.58
C ASP A 258 -7.45 30.28 -23.80
N GLY A 259 -7.98 29.07 -23.59
CA GLY A 259 -8.65 28.31 -24.64
C GLY A 259 -9.86 29.05 -25.18
N LEU A 260 -10.68 29.60 -24.29
CA LEU A 260 -11.87 30.36 -24.65
C LEU A 260 -11.53 31.68 -25.36
N MET A 261 -10.55 32.43 -24.87
CA MET A 261 -10.08 33.67 -25.51
C MET A 261 -9.60 33.43 -26.95
N LYS A 262 -8.87 32.35 -27.19
CA LYS A 262 -8.42 31.93 -28.53
C LYS A 262 -9.58 31.60 -29.45
N ASP A 263 -10.56 30.85 -28.96
CA ASP A 263 -11.74 30.50 -29.77
C ASP A 263 -12.62 31.73 -30.08
N LEU A 264 -12.68 32.70 -29.17
CA LEU A 264 -13.43 33.95 -29.35
C LEU A 264 -12.68 35.02 -30.15
N GLY A 265 -11.41 34.80 -30.49
CA GLY A 265 -10.58 35.78 -31.21
C GLY A 265 -10.27 37.05 -30.39
N VAL A 266 -10.33 36.96 -29.07
CA VAL A 266 -10.01 38.05 -28.15
C VAL A 266 -8.59 37.81 -27.63
N SER A 267 -7.61 38.47 -28.23
CA SER A 267 -6.20 38.46 -27.79
C SER A 267 -5.83 39.75 -27.08
#